data_AF-A0A8H5GAQ3-F1
#
_entry.id   AF-A0A8H5GAQ3-F1
#
_cell.length_a   1.000
_cell.length_b   1.000
_cell.length_c   1.000
_cell.angle_alpha   90.00
_cell.angle_beta   90.00
_cell.angle_gamma   90.00
#
_symmetry.space_group_name_H-M   'P 1'
#
loop_
_entity.id
_entity.type
_entity.pdbx_description
1 polymer ?
#
loop_
_entity_poly.entity_id
_entity_poly.type
_entity_poly.pdbx_seq_one_letter_code
_entity_poly.pdbx_strand_id
1 'polypeptide(L)'
;MATTPTCIPSPQPSPHKRTLSLSTAKKFKLTAQLELIDNRCHSTSPKSLSGEGAPEGEGNPKELRTKFVGEVDLLESKEPLLQEIKCCFVLFPIQYPEMYKKAEASFWTAKEMDLSKDLHDWNNHTNDNKCHFISHVFTSFAASDSIINESLVDK
;
A
#
# COMPACT_ATOMS: atom_id res chain seq x y z
N MET A 1 -22.69 -6.59 -45.06
CA MET A 1 -21.85 -5.41 -44.83
C MET A 1 -21.39 -5.47 -43.38
N ALA A 2 -20.17 -5.98 -43.14
CA ALA A 2 -19.65 -6.24 -41.81
C ALA A 2 -18.74 -5.07 -41.41
N THR A 3 -19.10 -4.33 -40.37
CA THR A 3 -18.29 -3.27 -39.76
C THR A 3 -17.44 -3.86 -38.64
N THR A 4 -16.13 -3.86 -38.84
CA THR A 4 -15.12 -4.17 -37.83
C THR A 4 -14.94 -2.98 -36.88
N PRO A 5 -14.84 -3.17 -35.55
CA PRO A 5 -14.45 -2.08 -34.65
C PRO A 5 -12.94 -1.81 -34.72
N THR A 6 -12.61 -0.55 -35.00
CA THR A 6 -11.26 0.03 -35.05
C THR A 6 -10.59 0.01 -33.67
N CYS A 7 -9.40 -0.57 -33.58
CA CYS A 7 -8.55 -0.59 -32.38
C CYS A 7 -7.91 0.79 -32.16
N ILE A 8 -8.08 1.38 -30.97
CA ILE A 8 -7.46 2.64 -30.56
C ILE A 8 -6.10 2.33 -29.91
N PRO A 9 -4.98 2.97 -30.32
CA PRO A 9 -3.66 2.70 -29.76
C PRO A 9 -3.47 3.31 -28.37
N SER A 10 -2.77 2.56 -27.51
CA SER A 10 -2.41 2.91 -26.12
C SER A 10 -1.30 3.99 -26.06
N PRO A 11 -1.29 4.90 -25.07
CA PRO A 11 -0.27 5.94 -24.96
C PRO A 11 1.09 5.38 -24.52
N GLN A 12 2.16 5.89 -25.13
CA GLN A 12 3.57 5.52 -24.87
C GLN A 12 4.06 6.04 -23.50
N PRO A 13 4.98 5.34 -22.81
CA PRO A 13 5.61 5.84 -21.59
C PRO A 13 6.81 6.76 -21.88
N SER A 14 6.92 7.86 -21.14
CA SER A 14 8.02 8.83 -21.20
C SER A 14 9.31 8.33 -20.52
N PRO A 15 10.51 8.75 -20.99
CA PRO A 15 11.78 8.24 -20.50
C PRO A 15 12.35 9.12 -19.37
N HIS A 16 12.67 8.53 -18.22
CA HIS A 16 13.46 9.21 -17.19
C HIS A 16 14.54 8.27 -16.64
N LYS A 17 15.79 8.58 -16.99
CA LYS A 17 16.99 7.98 -16.41
C LYS A 17 17.30 8.68 -15.09
N ARG A 18 17.48 7.95 -13.99
CA ARG A 18 18.27 8.41 -12.84
C ARG A 18 19.13 7.26 -12.29
N THR A 19 20.43 7.41 -12.49
CA THR A 19 21.49 6.62 -11.88
C THR A 19 21.54 6.94 -10.37
N LEU A 20 21.44 5.93 -9.51
CA LEU A 20 21.72 6.06 -8.09
C LEU A 20 23.07 5.40 -7.78
N SER A 21 24.00 6.19 -7.25
CA SER A 21 25.30 5.73 -6.77
C SER A 21 25.18 5.17 -5.36
N LEU A 22 25.75 3.99 -5.14
CA LEU A 22 25.83 3.31 -3.84
C LEU A 22 27.15 3.68 -3.15
N SER A 23 27.10 4.41 -2.03
CA SER A 23 28.27 4.66 -1.18
C SER A 23 28.16 3.94 0.17
N THR A 24 29.12 3.04 0.37
CA THR A 24 29.76 2.50 1.57
C THR A 24 28.99 2.41 2.89
N ALA A 25 28.79 1.16 3.32
CA ALA A 25 28.29 0.73 4.62
C ALA A 25 29.11 1.25 5.81
N LYS A 26 28.44 1.74 6.85
CA LYS A 26 29.02 2.00 8.18
C LYS A 26 28.44 1.00 9.18
N LYS A 27 29.29 0.07 9.64
CA LYS A 27 29.01 -0.85 10.75
C LYS A 27 28.68 -0.03 12.01
N PHE A 28 27.49 -0.22 12.57
CA PHE A 28 27.15 0.29 13.89
C PHE A 28 27.07 -0.86 14.90
N LYS A 29 27.77 -0.67 16.01
CA LYS A 29 27.95 -1.62 17.10
C LYS A 29 26.67 -1.62 17.96
N LEU A 30 26.10 -2.82 18.11
CA LEU A 30 24.93 -3.06 18.95
C LEU A 30 25.36 -3.08 20.42
N THR A 31 24.94 -2.07 21.18
CA THR A 31 24.94 -2.12 22.64
C THR A 31 23.64 -1.50 23.12
N ALA A 32 22.97 -2.26 23.98
CA ALA A 32 21.61 -2.06 24.45
C ALA A 32 21.41 -0.74 25.20
N GLN A 33 20.35 -0.01 24.85
CA GLN A 33 19.32 0.49 25.78
C GLN A 33 18.05 0.68 24.93
N LEU A 34 16.99 -0.05 25.26
CA LEU A 34 15.68 0.13 24.64
C LEU A 34 15.04 1.36 25.30
N GLU A 35 15.38 2.56 24.82
CA GLU A 35 14.62 3.74 25.23
C GLU A 35 13.23 3.67 24.60
N LEU A 36 12.20 3.79 25.44
CA LEU A 36 10.80 3.87 25.04
C LEU A 36 10.63 5.10 24.15
N ILE A 37 10.56 4.88 22.83
CA ILE A 37 10.35 5.95 21.85
C ILE A 37 8.90 6.45 22.02
N ASP A 38 8.73 7.60 22.65
CA ASP A 38 7.46 8.33 22.66
C ASP A 38 7.22 8.93 21.27
N ASN A 39 6.38 8.28 20.47
CA ASN A 39 6.00 8.72 19.13
C ASN A 39 5.12 9.98 19.11
N ARG A 40 4.94 10.67 20.24
CA ARG A 40 4.18 11.92 20.33
C ARG A 40 4.93 13.14 19.75
N CYS A 41 6.08 12.93 19.10
CA CYS A 41 6.77 13.97 18.35
C CYS A 41 6.07 14.24 17.00
N HIS A 42 5.42 15.38 16.91
CA HIS A 42 4.88 15.98 15.68
C HIS A 42 5.87 15.87 14.52
N SER A 43 5.57 15.04 13.52
CA SER A 43 6.32 14.99 12.26
C SER A 43 6.07 16.28 11.46
N THR A 44 6.95 17.27 11.55
CA THR A 44 6.98 18.38 10.59
C THR A 44 7.76 17.91 9.36
N SER A 45 7.04 17.43 8.34
CA SER A 45 7.64 17.20 7.03
C SER A 45 7.94 18.55 6.36
N PRO A 46 9.09 18.69 5.68
CA PRO A 46 9.45 19.91 4.97
C PRO A 46 8.45 20.18 3.84
N LYS A 47 8.09 21.46 3.69
CA LYS A 47 7.12 21.96 2.71
C LYS A 47 7.63 21.69 1.29
N SER A 48 6.97 20.82 0.54
CA SER A 48 7.28 20.60 -0.88
C SER A 48 7.04 21.89 -1.66
N LEU A 49 8.01 22.28 -2.49
CA LEU A 49 7.94 23.46 -3.35
C LEU A 49 6.68 23.41 -4.23
N SER A 50 5.87 24.45 -4.12
CA SER A 50 4.68 24.71 -4.94
C SER A 50 5.08 24.96 -6.40
N GLY A 51 4.70 24.03 -7.28
CA GLY A 51 4.49 24.31 -8.70
C GLY A 51 2.98 24.52 -8.91
N GLU A 52 2.61 25.69 -9.42
CA GLU A 52 1.22 26.09 -9.63
C GLU A 52 0.49 25.17 -10.62
N GLY A 53 -0.73 24.76 -10.24
CA GLY A 53 -1.66 24.03 -11.09
C GLY A 53 -2.34 22.85 -10.39
N ALA A 54 -3.19 23.09 -9.39
CA ALA A 54 -4.05 22.06 -8.81
C ALA A 54 -5.46 22.62 -8.49
N PRO A 55 -6.53 21.86 -8.78
CA PRO A 55 -7.91 22.29 -8.56
C PRO A 55 -8.25 22.35 -7.07
N GLU A 56 -8.99 23.39 -6.71
CA GLU A 56 -9.54 23.67 -5.38
C GLU A 56 -10.32 22.47 -4.83
N GLY A 57 -9.76 21.81 -3.81
CA GLY A 57 -10.40 20.68 -3.13
C GLY A 57 -9.53 20.01 -2.07
N GLU A 58 -8.58 20.72 -1.44
CA GLU A 58 -7.77 20.14 -0.36
C GLU A 58 -8.40 20.44 1.01
N GLY A 59 -9.11 19.45 1.57
CA GLY A 59 -9.60 19.48 2.94
C GLY A 59 -8.43 19.61 3.94
N ASN A 60 -8.68 20.29 5.06
CA ASN A 60 -7.68 20.56 6.09
C ASN A 60 -6.96 19.27 6.54
N PRO A 61 -5.61 19.21 6.56
CA PRO A 61 -4.85 18.01 6.92
C PRO A 61 -5.16 17.46 8.32
N LYS A 62 -5.62 18.32 9.24
CA LYS A 62 -6.05 17.93 10.59
C LYS A 62 -7.38 17.19 10.58
N GLU A 63 -8.26 17.52 9.65
CA GLU A 63 -9.59 16.95 9.53
C GLU A 63 -9.52 15.53 8.94
N LEU A 64 -8.65 15.29 7.96
CA LEU A 64 -8.43 13.94 7.40
C LEU A 64 -7.91 12.94 8.45
N ARG A 65 -7.11 13.41 9.41
CA ARG A 65 -6.56 12.56 10.48
C ARG A 65 -7.61 12.13 11.52
N THR A 66 -8.68 12.90 11.71
CA THR A 66 -9.72 12.59 12.70
C THR A 66 -10.94 11.90 12.10
N LYS A 67 -11.11 11.91 10.77
CA LYS A 67 -12.26 11.30 10.09
C LYS A 67 -12.49 9.82 10.41
N PHE A 68 -11.42 9.05 10.61
CA PHE A 68 -11.49 7.59 10.76
C PHE A 68 -11.04 7.06 12.13
N VAL A 69 -10.52 7.92 13.01
CA VAL A 69 -9.89 7.50 14.27
C VAL A 69 -10.91 7.40 15.43
N GLY A 70 -12.16 7.85 15.23
CA GLY A 70 -13.16 7.84 16.29
C GLY A 70 -12.75 8.70 17.50
N GLU A 71 -13.53 8.66 18.56
CA GLU A 71 -13.19 9.29 19.83
C GLU A 71 -12.34 8.31 20.64
N VAL A 72 -11.05 8.62 20.86
CA VAL A 72 -10.06 7.70 21.46
C VAL A 72 -10.35 7.41 22.94
N ASP A 73 -11.08 8.29 23.63
CA ASP A 73 -11.40 8.17 25.05
C ASP A 73 -12.73 7.43 25.31
N LEU A 74 -13.37 6.89 24.27
CA LEU A 74 -14.63 6.17 24.39
C LEU A 74 -14.41 4.75 24.97
N LEU A 75 -15.40 4.23 25.70
CA LEU A 75 -15.40 2.83 26.13
C LEU A 75 -15.63 1.93 24.91
N GLU A 76 -14.90 0.81 24.77
CA GLU A 76 -14.99 -0.12 23.63
C GLU A 76 -16.44 -0.51 23.26
N SER A 77 -17.32 -0.72 24.25
CA SER A 77 -18.74 -1.08 24.03
C SER A 77 -19.59 0.04 23.41
N LYS A 78 -19.10 1.28 23.45
CA LYS A 78 -19.75 2.44 22.82
C LYS A 78 -19.16 2.75 21.45
N GLU A 79 -18.09 2.06 21.03
CA GLU A 79 -17.49 2.28 19.73
C GLU A 79 -18.44 1.86 18.62
N PRO A 80 -18.81 2.77 17.68
CA PRO A 80 -19.81 2.47 16.66
C PRO A 80 -19.46 1.27 15.77
N LEU A 81 -18.16 0.99 15.56
CA LEU A 81 -17.68 -0.12 14.72
C LEU A 81 -17.72 -1.49 15.43
N LEU A 82 -17.70 -1.50 16.77
CA LEU A 82 -17.68 -2.73 17.58
C LEU A 82 -19.06 -3.13 18.09
N GLN A 83 -20.08 -2.29 17.89
CA GLN A 83 -21.46 -2.59 18.27
C GLN A 83 -22.10 -3.61 17.32
N GLU A 84 -22.87 -4.56 17.88
CA GLU A 84 -23.64 -5.52 17.08
C GLU A 84 -24.76 -4.82 16.28
N ILE A 85 -24.71 -4.94 14.96
CA ILE A 85 -25.71 -4.36 14.05
C ILE A 85 -26.69 -5.45 13.60
N LYS A 86 -27.98 -5.31 13.97
CA LYS A 86 -29.04 -6.28 13.62
C LYS A 86 -29.30 -6.46 12.12
N CYS A 87 -28.88 -5.52 11.29
CA CYS A 87 -29.10 -5.50 9.83
C CYS A 87 -27.81 -5.66 9.00
N CYS A 88 -26.74 -6.22 9.57
CA CYS A 88 -25.43 -6.37 8.91
C CYS A 88 -25.44 -7.21 7.61
N PHE A 89 -26.53 -7.89 7.29
CA PHE A 89 -26.69 -8.69 6.07
C PHE A 89 -27.37 -7.93 4.91
N VAL A 90 -27.84 -6.71 5.13
CA VAL A 90 -28.46 -5.88 4.08
C VAL A 90 -27.47 -4.78 3.67
N LEU A 91 -27.13 -4.74 2.39
CA LEU A 91 -26.11 -3.82 1.87
C LEU A 91 -26.55 -2.34 1.90
N PHE A 92 -27.84 -2.07 1.82
CA PHE A 92 -28.39 -0.71 1.76
C PHE A 92 -29.26 -0.39 2.97
N PRO A 93 -29.19 0.84 3.51
CA PRO A 93 -28.39 1.99 3.06
C PRO A 93 -26.92 1.98 3.54
N ILE A 94 -25.99 2.41 2.68
CA ILE A 94 -24.55 2.41 2.95
C ILE A 94 -24.20 3.54 3.94
N GLN A 95 -23.51 3.20 5.04
CA GLN A 95 -23.06 4.18 6.05
C GLN A 95 -21.65 4.74 5.78
N TYR A 96 -20.74 3.91 5.25
CA TYR A 96 -19.33 4.27 5.02
C TYR A 96 -18.88 3.90 3.58
N PRO A 97 -18.98 4.81 2.59
CA PRO A 97 -18.79 4.47 1.18
C PRO A 97 -17.34 4.49 0.67
N GLU A 98 -16.38 5.02 1.42
CA GLU A 98 -15.12 5.51 0.84
C GLU A 98 -14.09 4.43 0.47
N MET A 99 -13.91 3.37 1.27
CA MET A 99 -12.79 2.44 1.07
C MET A 99 -13.09 1.28 0.12
N TYR A 100 -14.29 0.70 0.19
CA TYR A 100 -14.61 -0.53 -0.54
C TYR A 100 -14.54 -0.34 -2.06
N LYS A 101 -15.15 0.74 -2.58
CA LYS A 101 -15.16 1.02 -4.03
C LYS A 101 -13.78 1.33 -4.60
N LYS A 102 -12.90 1.92 -3.80
CA LYS A 102 -11.51 2.15 -4.18
C LYS A 102 -10.74 0.83 -4.29
N ALA A 103 -10.96 -0.10 -3.37
CA ALA A 103 -10.36 -1.42 -3.41
C ALA A 103 -10.88 -2.25 -4.59
N GLU A 104 -12.20 -2.21 -4.85
CA GLU A 104 -12.84 -2.88 -5.99
C GLU A 104 -12.25 -2.42 -7.34
N ALA A 105 -11.99 -1.11 -7.49
CA ALA A 105 -11.37 -0.56 -8.69
C ALA A 105 -9.87 -0.93 -8.85
N SER A 106 -9.22 -1.44 -7.80
CA SER A 106 -7.80 -1.81 -7.79
C SER A 106 -7.58 -3.33 -7.90
N PHE A 107 -8.60 -4.07 -8.31
CA PHE A 107 -8.54 -5.52 -8.45
C PHE A 107 -7.70 -5.93 -9.67
N TRP A 108 -6.78 -6.86 -9.47
CA TRP A 108 -5.97 -7.48 -10.53
C TRP A 108 -5.88 -8.99 -10.28
N THR A 109 -5.82 -9.76 -11.36
CA THR A 109 -5.67 -11.21 -11.29
C THR A 109 -4.23 -11.63 -11.62
N ALA A 110 -3.73 -12.70 -10.99
CA ALA A 110 -2.36 -13.19 -11.23
C ALA A 110 -2.05 -13.51 -12.71
N LYS A 111 -3.09 -13.88 -13.48
CA LYS A 111 -2.97 -14.14 -14.94
C LYS A 111 -2.61 -12.89 -15.75
N GLU A 112 -2.87 -11.70 -15.22
CA GLU A 112 -2.55 -10.44 -15.89
C GLU A 112 -1.05 -10.11 -15.83
N MET A 113 -0.28 -10.80 -14.99
CA MET A 113 1.17 -10.66 -14.94
C MET A 113 1.85 -11.64 -15.92
N ASP A 114 2.54 -11.12 -16.93
CA ASP A 114 3.36 -11.92 -17.85
C ASP A 114 4.73 -12.19 -17.23
N LEU A 115 5.00 -13.46 -16.86
CA LEU A 115 6.26 -13.92 -16.28
C LEU A 115 7.17 -14.65 -17.27
N SER A 116 6.82 -14.64 -18.57
CA SER A 116 7.49 -15.48 -19.59
C SER A 116 8.97 -15.12 -19.77
N LYS A 117 9.34 -13.86 -19.52
CA LYS A 117 10.70 -13.35 -19.70
C LYS A 117 11.52 -13.43 -18.41
N ASP A 118 10.88 -13.31 -17.26
CA ASP A 118 11.52 -13.31 -15.95
C ASP A 118 12.30 -14.60 -15.67
N LEU A 119 11.82 -15.75 -16.19
CA LEU A 119 12.53 -17.03 -16.04
C LEU A 119 13.86 -17.08 -16.79
N HIS A 120 13.98 -16.38 -17.92
CA HIS A 120 15.24 -16.27 -18.64
C HIS A 120 16.23 -15.37 -17.88
N ASP A 121 15.75 -14.22 -17.38
CA ASP A 121 16.57 -13.27 -16.64
C ASP A 121 17.04 -13.83 -15.29
N TRP A 122 16.19 -14.64 -14.64
CA TRP A 122 16.53 -15.35 -13.40
C TRP A 122 17.67 -16.37 -13.56
N ASN A 123 17.79 -16.98 -14.74
CA ASN A 123 18.84 -17.97 -14.98
C ASN A 123 20.13 -17.36 -15.54
N ASN A 124 20.03 -16.27 -16.31
CA ASN A 124 21.17 -15.75 -17.07
C ASN A 124 21.73 -14.42 -16.55
N HIS A 125 20.92 -13.61 -15.85
CA HIS A 125 21.29 -12.24 -15.45
C HIS A 125 21.44 -12.04 -13.94
N THR A 126 21.04 -13.01 -13.11
CA THR A 126 21.15 -12.93 -11.65
C THR A 126 22.29 -13.78 -11.10
N ASN A 127 23.15 -13.14 -10.31
CA ASN A 127 24.21 -13.80 -9.54
C ASN A 127 23.61 -14.53 -8.32
N ASP A 128 24.25 -15.60 -7.85
CA ASP A 128 23.77 -16.45 -6.74
C ASP A 128 23.39 -15.64 -5.48
N ASN A 129 24.21 -14.63 -5.14
CA ASN A 129 23.93 -13.75 -4.00
C ASN A 129 22.62 -12.95 -4.16
N LYS A 130 22.30 -12.52 -5.39
CA LYS A 130 21.07 -11.78 -5.68
C LYS A 130 19.86 -12.70 -5.69
N CYS A 131 19.98 -13.89 -6.28
CA CYS A 131 18.93 -14.92 -6.22
C CYS A 131 18.60 -15.26 -4.77
N HIS A 132 19.60 -15.54 -3.94
CA HIS A 132 19.38 -15.84 -2.52
C HIS A 132 18.68 -14.70 -1.78
N PHE A 133 19.05 -13.45 -2.05
CA PHE A 133 18.39 -12.28 -1.46
C PHE A 133 16.93 -12.17 -1.90
N ILE A 134 16.65 -12.25 -3.21
CA ILE A 134 15.29 -12.14 -3.75
C ILE A 134 14.42 -13.29 -3.22
N SER A 135 14.93 -14.52 -3.17
CA SER A 135 14.23 -15.68 -2.61
C SER A 135 13.88 -15.47 -1.13
N HIS A 136 14.77 -14.88 -0.34
CA HIS A 136 14.48 -14.60 1.07
C HIS A 136 13.38 -13.53 1.21
N VAL A 137 13.43 -12.47 0.40
CA VAL A 137 12.38 -11.44 0.38
C VAL A 137 11.03 -12.03 -0.03
N PHE A 138 11.00 -12.89 -1.07
CA PHE A 138 9.79 -13.59 -1.50
C PHE A 138 9.23 -14.50 -0.40
N THR A 139 10.10 -15.20 0.32
CA THR A 139 9.70 -16.05 1.45
C THR A 139 9.07 -15.21 2.57
N SER A 140 9.63 -14.05 2.89
CA SER A 140 9.04 -13.13 3.87
C SER A 140 7.65 -12.64 3.47
N PHE A 141 7.43 -12.30 2.19
CA PHE A 141 6.11 -11.91 1.70
C PHE A 141 5.08 -13.05 1.77
N ALA A 142 5.47 -14.24 1.30
CA ALA A 142 4.59 -15.41 1.37
C ALA A 142 4.19 -15.74 2.83
N ALA A 143 5.13 -15.62 3.77
CA ALA A 143 4.85 -15.81 5.19
C ALA A 143 3.99 -14.68 5.78
N SER A 144 4.26 -13.41 5.44
CA SER A 144 3.49 -12.28 5.98
C SER A 144 2.05 -12.29 5.52
N ASP A 145 1.80 -12.58 4.24
CA ASP A 145 0.45 -12.58 3.67
C ASP A 145 -0.42 -13.65 4.32
N SER A 146 0.16 -14.83 4.61
CA SER A 146 -0.51 -15.89 5.35
C SER A 146 -0.91 -15.44 6.76
N ILE A 147 -0.01 -14.78 7.50
CA ILE A 147 -0.28 -14.35 8.89
C ILE A 147 -1.36 -13.26 8.90
N ILE A 148 -1.30 -12.32 7.95
CA ILE A 148 -2.29 -11.25 7.85
C ILE A 148 -3.67 -11.82 7.52
N ASN A 149 -3.76 -12.81 6.63
CA ASN A 149 -5.02 -13.42 6.27
C ASN A 149 -5.70 -14.14 7.44
N GLU A 150 -4.92 -14.85 8.27
CA GLU A 150 -5.45 -15.47 9.50
C GLU A 150 -6.07 -14.41 10.43
N SER A 151 -5.38 -13.29 10.65
CA SER A 151 -5.89 -12.17 11.47
C SER A 151 -7.20 -11.56 10.95
N LEU A 152 -7.41 -11.56 9.63
CA LEU A 152 -8.63 -11.02 9.02
C LEU A 152 -9.81 -12.00 9.11
N VAL A 153 -9.53 -13.30 9.11
CA VAL A 153 -10.54 -14.37 9.15
C VAL A 153 -10.92 -14.71 10.59
N ASP A 154 -9.95 -14.74 11.49
CA ASP A 154 -10.15 -15.10 12.90
C ASP A 154 -10.93 -13.97 13.60
N LYS A 155 -12.17 -14.26 13.95
CA LYS A 155 -13.10 -13.41 14.70
C LYS A 155 -13.96 -14.26 15.62
#